data_AF-A0A151CG74-F1
#
_entry.id   AF-A0A151CG74-F1
#
_cell.length_a   1.000
_cell.length_b   1.000
_cell.length_c   1.000
_cell.angle_alpha   90.00
_cell.angle_beta   90.00
_cell.angle_gamma   90.00
#
_symmetry.space_group_name_H-M   'P 1'
#
loop_
_entity.id
_entity.type
_entity.pdbx_description
1 polymer ?
#
loop_
_entity_poly.entity_id
_entity_poly.type
_entity_poly.pdbx_seq_one_letter_code
_entity_poly.pdbx_strand_id
1 'polypeptide(L)'
;MKLLKPILIVSATFLVSGCCTCFPQTQTYDKDIVFVQGKPYLVPHGAEFTNVPVSNEVTVKDYRLAGEDCHKGYITWTSPKAAKELKETYRVNGADSFSYAYQKAIRDRKMGCSKPLSQSEYEYYRAQYGL
;
A
#
# COMPACT_ATOMS: atom_id res chain seq x y z
N MET A 1 34.50 -53.05 47.59
CA MET A 1 33.25 -52.64 48.26
C MET A 1 33.31 -51.16 48.59
N LYS A 2 32.21 -50.44 48.27
CA LYS A 2 31.79 -49.10 48.73
C LYS A 2 32.44 -47.84 48.12
N LEU A 3 31.53 -46.89 47.85
CA LEU A 3 31.66 -45.43 47.59
C LEU A 3 32.02 -45.09 46.12
N LEU A 4 31.28 -44.27 45.35
CA LEU A 4 30.52 -43.06 45.66
C LEU A 4 29.30 -42.81 44.72
N LYS A 5 28.52 -41.82 45.16
CA LYS A 5 27.20 -41.24 44.82
C LYS A 5 26.94 -40.76 43.36
N PRO A 6 25.67 -40.43 43.02
CA PRO A 6 25.17 -40.23 41.65
C PRO A 6 25.28 -38.78 41.18
N ILE A 7 25.43 -38.57 39.87
CA ILE A 7 25.42 -37.25 39.23
C ILE A 7 24.61 -37.27 37.94
N LEU A 8 23.47 -36.57 38.02
CA LEU A 8 22.80 -35.71 37.04
C LEU A 8 22.36 -36.26 35.67
N ILE A 9 21.04 -36.36 35.61
CA ILE A 9 20.07 -36.50 34.51
C ILE A 9 20.01 -35.19 33.68
N VAL A 10 20.08 -35.32 32.34
CA VAL A 10 19.35 -34.56 31.28
C VAL A 10 19.73 -33.06 31.18
N SER A 11 19.95 -32.43 30.03
CA SER A 11 19.23 -32.48 28.75
C SER A 11 20.08 -31.88 27.64
N ALA A 12 19.90 -32.40 26.43
CA ALA A 12 20.37 -31.82 25.19
C ALA A 12 19.75 -30.43 24.94
N THR A 13 20.59 -29.40 24.81
CA THR A 13 20.20 -28.10 24.25
C THR A 13 20.07 -28.23 22.74
N PHE A 14 18.84 -28.48 22.28
CA PHE A 14 18.39 -28.14 20.93
C PHE A 14 18.45 -26.61 20.79
N LEU A 15 19.42 -26.11 20.03
CA LEU A 15 19.43 -24.74 19.55
C LEU A 15 18.30 -24.61 18.52
N VAL A 16 17.17 -24.08 18.98
CA VAL A 16 16.11 -23.56 18.12
C VAL A 16 16.69 -22.33 17.42
N SER A 17 17.23 -22.50 16.22
CA SER A 17 17.52 -21.37 15.33
C SER A 17 16.19 -20.71 14.99
N GLY A 18 15.97 -19.56 15.62
CA GLY A 18 14.80 -18.73 15.43
C GLY A 18 14.56 -18.44 13.96
N CYS A 19 13.29 -18.56 13.58
CA CYS A 19 12.72 -18.11 12.33
C CYS A 19 13.10 -16.63 12.10
N CYS A 20 14.15 -16.36 11.31
CA CYS A 20 14.27 -15.06 10.65
C CYS A 20 13.39 -15.11 9.40
N THR A 21 12.09 -14.97 9.61
CA THR A 21 11.18 -14.58 8.54
C THR A 21 11.52 -13.15 8.15
N CYS A 22 12.50 -12.98 7.26
CA CYS A 22 12.65 -11.76 6.47
C CYS A 22 11.50 -11.71 5.45
N PHE A 23 10.26 -11.57 5.92
CA PHE A 23 9.24 -10.96 5.09
C PHE A 23 9.58 -9.48 5.07
N PRO A 24 9.83 -8.86 3.90
CA PRO A 24 9.77 -7.41 3.84
C PRO A 24 8.38 -7.05 4.33
N GLN A 25 8.30 -6.33 5.46
CA GLN A 25 7.07 -5.69 5.87
C GLN A 25 6.64 -4.86 4.67
N THR A 26 5.63 -5.35 3.94
CA THR A 26 4.88 -4.54 3.01
C THR A 26 4.49 -3.31 3.81
N GLN A 27 5.04 -2.14 3.45
CA GLN A 27 4.67 -0.89 4.08
C GLN A 27 3.15 -0.81 4.00
N THR A 28 2.51 -1.16 5.11
CA THR A 28 1.08 -1.19 5.24
C THR A 28 0.81 0.27 5.50
N TYR A 29 0.60 1.02 4.43
CA TYR A 29 0.01 2.34 4.59
C TYR A 29 -1.24 2.11 5.44
N ASP A 30 -1.34 2.83 6.55
CA ASP A 30 -2.64 3.03 7.19
C ASP A 30 -3.62 3.45 6.08
N LYS A 31 -4.84 2.94 6.14
CA LYS A 31 -5.82 3.11 5.06
C LYS A 31 -7.03 3.85 5.57
N ASP A 32 -7.55 4.74 4.73
CA ASP A 32 -8.80 5.44 4.98
C ASP A 32 -9.89 4.93 4.02
N ILE A 33 -11.12 4.89 4.52
CA ILE A 33 -12.30 4.75 3.66
C ILE A 33 -12.77 6.14 3.29
N VAL A 34 -12.82 6.42 2.00
CA VAL A 34 -13.31 7.69 1.44
C VAL A 34 -14.55 7.44 0.60
N PHE A 35 -15.50 8.37 0.63
CA PHE A 35 -16.72 8.30 -0.16
C PHE A 35 -16.62 9.22 -1.36
N VAL A 36 -16.69 8.64 -2.56
CA VAL A 36 -16.69 9.37 -3.83
C VAL A 36 -17.97 9.01 -4.58
N GLN A 37 -18.80 10.02 -4.85
CA GLN A 37 -20.12 9.84 -5.50
C GLN A 37 -21.00 8.76 -4.81
N GLY A 38 -20.97 8.73 -3.48
CA GLY A 38 -21.76 7.79 -2.67
C GLY A 38 -21.22 6.36 -2.61
N LYS A 39 -20.09 6.06 -3.26
CA LYS A 39 -19.43 4.74 -3.17
C LYS A 39 -18.21 4.81 -2.25
N PRO A 40 -18.00 3.80 -1.38
CA PRO A 40 -16.81 3.73 -0.55
C PRO A 40 -15.60 3.22 -1.35
N TYR A 41 -14.44 3.80 -1.11
CA TYR A 41 -13.14 3.42 -1.68
C TYR A 41 -12.10 3.34 -0.58
N LEU A 42 -11.15 2.43 -0.72
CA LEU A 42 -10.02 2.32 0.21
C LEU A 42 -8.79 3.02 -0.39
N VAL A 43 -8.24 4.00 0.30
CA VAL A 43 -7.06 4.76 -0.14
C VAL A 43 -5.99 4.78 0.96
N PRO A 44 -4.71 5.01 0.64
CA PRO A 44 -3.71 5.25 1.67
C PRO A 44 -4.05 6.48 2.50
N HIS A 45 -3.73 6.44 3.79
CA HIS A 45 -4.01 7.50 4.74
C HIS A 45 -3.36 8.82 4.31
N GLY A 46 -4.16 9.89 4.33
CA GLY A 46 -3.72 11.22 3.90
C GLY A 46 -3.38 11.36 2.41
N ALA A 47 -3.69 10.36 1.57
CA ALA A 47 -3.52 10.48 0.13
C ALA A 47 -4.44 11.56 -0.47
N GLU A 48 -3.93 12.28 -1.47
CA GLU A 48 -4.77 13.07 -2.36
C GLU A 48 -5.48 12.10 -3.32
N PHE A 49 -6.79 12.24 -3.54
CA PHE A 49 -7.56 11.36 -4.41
C PHE A 49 -8.54 12.12 -5.31
N THR A 50 -8.95 11.48 -6.40
CA THR A 50 -9.91 12.09 -7.34
C THR A 50 -11.34 12.01 -6.80
N ASN A 51 -12.04 13.14 -6.80
CA ASN A 51 -13.45 13.24 -6.42
C ASN A 51 -14.43 12.76 -7.51
N VAL A 52 -13.91 12.32 -8.65
CA VAL A 52 -14.68 11.76 -9.76
C VAL A 52 -14.00 10.48 -10.20
N PRO A 53 -14.73 9.37 -10.37
CA PRO A 53 -14.15 8.14 -10.90
C PRO A 53 -13.61 8.31 -12.31
N VAL A 54 -12.54 7.59 -12.64
CA VAL A 54 -11.94 7.55 -13.97
C VAL A 54 -12.99 7.12 -14.99
N SER A 55 -13.25 7.98 -15.97
CA SER A 55 -14.23 7.75 -17.03
C SER A 55 -13.61 7.61 -18.42
N ASN A 56 -12.38 8.09 -18.61
CA ASN A 56 -11.70 8.10 -19.90
C ASN A 56 -10.70 6.91 -20.03
N GLU A 57 -10.49 6.43 -21.25
CA GLU A 57 -9.56 5.33 -21.54
C GLU A 57 -8.08 5.74 -21.50
N VAL A 58 -7.78 7.03 -21.66
CA VAL A 58 -6.41 7.54 -21.70
C VAL A 58 -5.74 7.37 -20.33
N THR A 59 -6.40 7.85 -19.28
CA THR A 59 -5.97 7.68 -17.89
C THR A 59 -5.88 6.19 -17.52
N VAL A 60 -6.85 5.37 -17.91
CA VAL A 60 -6.79 3.92 -17.68
C VAL A 60 -5.54 3.32 -18.33
N LYS A 61 -5.26 3.68 -19.59
CA LYS A 61 -4.09 3.21 -20.32
C LYS A 61 -2.79 3.66 -19.66
N ASP A 62 -2.68 4.91 -19.23
CA ASP A 62 -1.47 5.44 -18.60
C ASP A 62 -1.10 4.69 -17.32
N TYR A 63 -2.08 4.44 -16.44
CA TYR A 63 -1.84 3.66 -15.22
C TYR A 63 -1.50 2.20 -15.53
N ARG A 64 -2.17 1.57 -16.50
CA ARG A 64 -1.87 0.20 -16.92
C ARG A 64 -0.49 0.05 -17.53
N LEU A 65 -0.05 1.02 -18.33
CA LEU A 65 1.31 1.05 -18.89
C LEU A 65 2.39 1.14 -17.80
N ALA A 66 2.05 1.75 -16.67
CA ALA A 66 2.91 1.81 -15.49
C ALA A 66 2.76 0.60 -14.55
N GLY A 67 1.97 -0.41 -14.91
CA GLY A 67 1.82 -1.66 -14.17
C GLY A 67 0.73 -1.67 -13.10
N GLU A 68 -0.12 -0.64 -13.04
CA GLU A 68 -1.26 -0.56 -12.11
C GLU A 68 -2.54 -1.11 -12.75
N ASP A 69 -3.32 -1.87 -11.98
CA ASP A 69 -4.60 -2.42 -12.43
C ASP A 69 -5.72 -1.38 -12.30
N CYS A 70 -5.73 -0.41 -13.21
CA CYS A 70 -6.71 0.66 -13.23
C CYS A 70 -7.86 0.35 -14.20
N HIS A 71 -9.08 0.73 -13.83
CA HIS A 71 -10.29 0.54 -14.63
C HIS A 71 -11.20 1.77 -14.56
N LYS A 72 -12.10 1.88 -15.54
CA LYS A 72 -13.21 2.85 -15.46
C LYS A 72 -14.04 2.60 -14.19
N GLY A 73 -14.44 3.68 -13.52
CA GLY A 73 -15.17 3.64 -12.25
C GLY A 73 -14.28 3.54 -11.00
N TYR A 74 -12.97 3.40 -11.16
CA TYR A 74 -12.01 3.49 -10.05
C TYR A 74 -11.68 4.95 -9.80
N ILE A 75 -11.19 5.28 -8.60
CA ILE A 75 -10.58 6.59 -8.33
C ILE A 75 -9.07 6.47 -8.40
N THR A 76 -8.35 7.56 -8.68
CA THR A 76 -6.90 7.58 -8.50
C THR A 76 -6.55 8.20 -7.16
N TRP A 77 -5.40 7.82 -6.62
CA TRP A 77 -4.84 8.39 -5.40
C TRP A 77 -3.34 8.65 -5.57
N THR A 78 -2.83 9.59 -4.79
CA THR A 78 -1.43 9.99 -4.73
C THR A 78 -1.02 10.13 -3.27
N SER A 79 0.03 9.42 -2.87
CA SER A 79 0.58 9.54 -1.52
C SER A 79 0.97 11.00 -1.20
N PRO A 80 0.83 11.45 0.06
CA PRO A 80 1.09 12.85 0.41
C PRO A 80 2.50 13.32 0.01
N LYS A 81 3.51 12.44 0.15
CA LYS A 81 4.89 12.73 -0.26
C LYS A 81 5.00 12.92 -1.78
N ALA A 82 4.42 12.02 -2.57
CA ALA A 82 4.47 12.14 -4.03
C ALA A 82 3.69 13.35 -4.54
N ALA A 83 2.57 13.71 -3.92
CA ALA A 83 1.81 14.89 -4.31
C ALA A 83 2.65 16.16 -4.19
N LYS A 84 3.42 16.29 -3.08
CA LYS A 84 4.36 17.39 -2.88
C LYS A 84 5.52 17.35 -3.89
N GLU A 85 6.14 16.20 -4.08
CA GLU A 85 7.26 16.01 -5.03
C GLU A 85 6.86 16.38 -6.46
N LEU A 86 5.66 15.97 -6.89
CA LEU A 86 5.16 16.23 -8.24
C LEU A 86 4.78 17.70 -8.46
N LYS A 87 4.10 18.33 -7.50
CA LYS A 87 3.79 19.77 -7.54
C LYS A 87 5.07 20.61 -7.67
N GLU A 88 6.09 20.28 -6.89
CA GLU A 88 7.37 20.97 -6.97
C GLU A 88 8.11 20.70 -8.28
N THR A 89 8.11 19.45 -8.76
CA THR A 89 8.72 19.09 -10.04
C THR A 89 8.11 19.88 -11.18
N TYR A 90 6.78 20.00 -11.23
CA TYR A 90 6.10 20.80 -12.25
C TYR A 90 6.49 22.28 -12.16
N ARG A 91 6.50 22.83 -10.94
CA ARG A 91 6.79 24.25 -10.68
C ARG A 91 8.22 24.65 -11.04
N VAL A 92 9.20 23.78 -10.77
CA VAL A 92 10.64 24.10 -10.92
C VAL A 92 11.21 23.58 -12.23
N ASN A 93 10.88 22.34 -12.61
CA ASN A 93 11.52 21.63 -13.73
C ASN A 93 10.62 21.50 -14.97
N GLY A 94 9.37 22.00 -14.90
CA GLY A 94 8.43 22.03 -16.02
C GLY A 94 7.70 20.71 -16.31
N ALA A 95 6.92 20.73 -17.38
CA ALA A 95 5.97 19.68 -17.73
C ALA A 95 6.62 18.34 -18.15
N ASP A 96 7.77 18.38 -18.82
CA ASP A 96 8.46 17.16 -19.27
C ASP A 96 9.00 16.36 -18.07
N SER A 97 9.67 17.06 -17.15
CA SER A 97 10.16 16.48 -15.90
C SER A 97 9.01 15.96 -15.03
N PHE A 98 7.90 16.69 -14.98
CA PHE A 98 6.69 16.24 -14.29
C PHE A 98 6.16 14.94 -14.89
N SER A 99 6.06 14.84 -16.22
CA SER A 99 5.53 13.66 -16.90
C SER A 99 6.36 12.41 -16.59
N TYR A 100 7.70 12.54 -16.57
CA TYR A 100 8.59 11.45 -16.16
C TYR A 100 8.42 11.08 -14.68
N ALA A 101 8.39 12.08 -13.79
CA ALA A 101 8.21 11.87 -12.36
C ALA A 101 6.86 11.24 -12.03
N TYR A 102 5.80 11.63 -12.73
CA TYR A 102 4.44 11.07 -12.61
C TYR A 102 4.42 9.59 -12.95
N GLN A 103 4.96 9.20 -14.11
CA GLN A 103 5.05 7.81 -14.53
C GLN A 103 5.92 6.98 -13.58
N LYS A 104 7.00 7.57 -13.06
CA LYS A 104 7.84 6.93 -12.04
C LYS A 104 7.08 6.73 -10.72
N ALA A 105 6.29 7.71 -10.28
CA ALA A 105 5.52 7.62 -9.04
C ALA A 105 4.46 6.51 -9.09
N ILE A 106 3.85 6.27 -10.25
CA ILE A 106 2.93 5.14 -10.44
C ILE A 106 3.69 3.81 -10.32
N ARG A 107 4.80 3.63 -11.06
CA ARG A 107 5.63 2.41 -10.98
C ARG A 107 6.18 2.13 -9.58
N ASP A 108 6.53 3.18 -8.84
CA ASP A 108 7.01 3.10 -7.47
C ASP A 108 5.87 2.89 -6.44
N ARG A 109 4.62 2.69 -6.89
CA ARG A 109 3.42 2.54 -6.05
C ARG A 109 3.18 3.68 -5.07
N LYS A 110 3.62 4.89 -5.44
CA LYS A 110 3.32 6.13 -4.71
C LYS A 110 2.04 6.80 -5.19
N MET A 111 1.51 6.32 -6.32
CA MET A 111 0.25 6.67 -6.95
C MET A 111 -0.39 5.38 -7.44
N GLY A 112 -1.71 5.35 -7.50
CA GLY A 112 -2.42 4.17 -7.99
C GLY A 112 -3.90 4.41 -8.20
N CYS A 113 -4.62 3.33 -8.47
CA CYS A 113 -6.07 3.35 -8.55
C CYS A 113 -6.69 2.54 -7.40
N SER A 114 -7.89 2.94 -6.98
CA SER A 114 -8.70 2.23 -6.01
C SER A 114 -10.05 1.88 -6.61
N LYS A 115 -10.40 0.60 -6.53
CA LYS A 115 -11.73 0.11 -6.89
C LYS A 115 -12.76 0.52 -5.82
N PRO A 116 -14.04 0.69 -6.19
CA PRO A 116 -15.09 0.81 -5.18
C PRO A 116 -15.18 -0.48 -4.37
N LEU A 117 -15.40 -0.33 -3.07
CA LEU A 117 -15.60 -1.45 -2.17
C LEU A 117 -17.02 -2.03 -2.35
N SER A 118 -17.13 -3.35 -2.33
CA SER A 118 -18.39 -4.02 -2.07
C SER A 118 -18.86 -3.80 -0.64
N GLN A 119 -20.14 -4.10 -0.36
CA GLN A 119 -20.70 -3.95 0.98
C GLN A 119 -19.93 -4.74 2.05
N SER A 120 -19.57 -5.99 1.73
CA SER A 120 -18.82 -6.84 2.65
C SER A 120 -17.38 -6.35 2.87
N GLU A 121 -16.71 -5.85 1.83
CA GLU A 121 -15.38 -5.23 1.97
C GLU A 121 -15.46 -3.97 2.82
N TYR A 122 -16.48 -3.13 2.63
CA TYR A 122 -16.70 -1.93 3.43
C TYR A 122 -16.89 -2.26 4.91
N GLU A 123 -17.79 -3.20 5.23
CA GLU A 123 -18.04 -3.63 6.61
C GLU A 123 -16.79 -4.19 7.28
N TYR A 124 -16.02 -5.01 6.57
CA TYR A 124 -14.75 -5.55 7.02
C TYR A 124 -13.76 -4.43 7.38
N TYR A 125 -13.51 -3.51 6.45
CA TYR A 125 -12.53 -2.45 6.66
C TYR A 125 -12.99 -1.41 7.70
N ARG A 126 -14.29 -1.13 7.77
CA ARG A 126 -14.84 -0.24 8.80
C ARG A 126 -14.61 -0.81 10.20
N ALA A 127 -14.84 -2.11 10.39
CA ALA A 127 -14.61 -2.78 11.66
C ALA A 127 -13.11 -2.81 12.03
N GLN A 128 -12.22 -2.93 11.03
CA GLN A 128 -10.78 -3.01 11.25
C GLN A 128 -10.12 -1.64 11.54
N TYR A 129 -10.54 -0.58 10.84
CA TYR A 129 -9.90 0.74 10.90
C TYR A 129 -10.67 1.77 11.73
N GLY A 130 -11.83 1.40 12.30
CA GLY A 130 -12.48 2.19 13.36
C GLY A 130 -12.96 3.58 12.94
N LEU A 131 -13.63 3.67 11.77
CA LEU A 131 -14.35 4.88 11.35
C LEU A 131 -15.77 4.96 11.93
#